data_AF-A0A371MN74-F1
#
_entry.id   AF-A0A371MN74-F1
#
_cell.length_a   1.000
_cell.length_b   1.000
_cell.length_c   1.000
_cell.angle_alpha   90.00
_cell.angle_beta   90.00
_cell.angle_gamma   90.00
#
_symmetry.space_group_name_H-M   'P 1'
#
loop_
_entity.id
_entity.type
_entity.pdbx_description
1 polymer ?
#
loop_
_entity_poly.entity_id
_entity_poly.type
_entity_poly.pdbx_seq_one_letter_code
_entity_poly.pdbx_strand_id
1 'polypeptide(L)'
;MRLTRRRALAAVTAGIGLLAGCTGGDQTELPSEETESPPTETTASSPSQTATATSTPTPTASPTPTSESPGSTTEPASGDASGSLVVMEGVAFSPMRLSVEPGTTVTWENGEALQHNVRAASFDDAAADWSFQSETVGRDGRVTYRFDDPGVYQYDCGIHGSTAMCGVVVVGDASYDGTLPCE
;
A
#
# COMPACT_ATOMS: atom_id res chain seq x y z
N MET A 1 41.12 3.07 3.14
CA MET A 1 41.13 2.13 4.29
C MET A 1 40.08 1.07 4.03
N ARG A 2 40.48 -0.20 3.90
CA ARG A 2 39.60 -1.35 3.65
C ARG A 2 39.22 -1.95 5.01
N LEU A 3 37.93 -1.96 5.39
CA LEU A 3 37.47 -2.72 6.55
C LEU A 3 36.82 -4.02 6.08
N THR A 4 37.55 -5.11 6.27
CA THR A 4 37.17 -6.48 5.94
C THR A 4 36.27 -7.04 7.04
N ARG A 5 35.00 -7.37 6.69
CA ARG A 5 34.05 -8.04 7.59
C ARG A 5 34.50 -9.48 7.86
N ARG A 6 34.74 -9.84 9.12
CA ARG A 6 34.95 -11.23 9.54
C ARG A 6 33.60 -11.87 9.87
N ARG A 7 33.11 -12.75 8.99
CA ARG A 7 31.99 -13.67 9.27
C ARG A 7 32.50 -14.78 10.19
N ALA A 8 31.93 -14.90 11.38
CA ALA A 8 32.09 -16.09 12.23
C ALA A 8 30.93 -17.05 11.93
N LEU A 9 31.24 -18.23 11.39
CA LEU A 9 30.33 -19.37 11.43
C LEU A 9 30.41 -19.96 12.84
N ALA A 10 29.27 -20.03 13.53
CA ALA A 10 29.09 -20.91 14.68
C ALA A 10 27.94 -21.86 14.36
N ALA A 11 28.29 -23.11 14.03
CA ALA A 11 27.35 -24.22 13.98
C ALA A 11 27.04 -24.63 15.42
N VAL A 12 25.77 -24.68 15.80
CA VAL A 12 25.33 -25.31 17.06
C VAL A 12 24.33 -26.40 16.75
N THR A 13 24.67 -27.56 17.27
CA THR A 13 24.05 -28.88 17.14
C THR A 13 22.67 -28.97 17.78
N ALA A 14 21.89 -29.91 17.24
CA ALA A 14 20.56 -30.34 17.66
C ALA A 14 20.39 -30.63 19.16
N GLY A 15 19.22 -30.28 19.68
CA GLY A 15 18.69 -30.74 20.96
C GLY A 15 17.20 -31.06 20.83
N ILE A 16 16.87 -32.35 20.89
CA ILE A 16 15.49 -32.87 20.98
C ILE A 16 15.07 -32.79 22.45
N GLY A 17 13.94 -32.13 22.72
CA GLY A 17 13.30 -32.12 24.02
C GLY A 17 11.78 -32.06 23.85
N LEU A 18 11.13 -33.22 23.86
CA LEU A 18 9.70 -33.34 24.19
C LEU A 18 9.56 -33.22 25.70
N LEU A 19 8.58 -32.45 26.19
CA LEU A 19 7.72 -32.81 27.33
C LEU A 19 6.47 -31.93 27.32
N ALA A 20 5.34 -32.58 27.58
CA ALA A 20 3.98 -32.08 27.56
C ALA A 20 3.57 -31.42 28.90
N GLY A 21 2.49 -30.62 28.85
CA GLY A 21 1.79 -30.04 30.01
C GLY A 21 1.12 -28.71 29.59
N CYS A 22 -0.12 -28.64 29.09
CA CYS A 22 -1.43 -28.91 29.69
C CYS A 22 -1.80 -28.06 30.93
N THR A 23 -2.81 -27.20 30.72
CA THR A 23 -3.97 -26.87 31.59
C THR A 23 -3.99 -25.57 32.39
N GLY A 24 -5.16 -24.90 32.33
CA GLY A 24 -5.72 -23.97 33.31
C GLY A 24 -5.55 -22.50 32.91
N GLY A 25 -6.59 -21.74 32.56
CA GLY A 25 -7.76 -21.42 33.39
C GLY A 25 -7.35 -20.28 34.33
N ASP A 26 -7.90 -19.08 34.29
CA ASP A 26 -9.31 -18.74 34.41
C ASP A 26 -9.49 -17.27 34.00
N GLN A 27 -10.49 -17.00 33.17
CA GLN A 27 -10.95 -15.65 32.90
C GLN A 27 -11.85 -15.22 34.06
N THR A 28 -11.50 -14.16 34.79
CA THR A 28 -12.49 -13.31 35.44
C THR A 28 -11.89 -11.92 35.62
N GLU A 29 -12.02 -11.05 34.62
CA GLU A 29 -12.00 -9.61 34.86
C GLU A 29 -13.14 -8.95 34.07
N LEU A 30 -14.10 -8.44 34.85
CA LEU A 30 -14.97 -7.26 34.66
C LEU A 30 -15.93 -7.25 33.45
N PRO A 31 -17.18 -6.83 33.70
CA PRO A 31 -17.49 -5.49 33.22
C PRO A 31 -18.25 -4.65 34.25
N SER A 32 -17.74 -3.47 34.54
CA SER A 32 -18.58 -2.34 34.95
C SER A 32 -18.94 -1.58 33.68
N GLU A 33 -20.19 -1.68 33.26
CA GLU A 33 -20.79 -0.75 32.33
C GLU A 33 -20.88 0.62 33.01
N GLU A 34 -20.05 1.57 32.58
CA GLU A 34 -20.33 2.99 32.83
C GLU A 34 -20.75 3.66 31.53
N THR A 35 -22.06 3.91 31.52
CA THR A 35 -22.76 4.85 30.65
C THR A 35 -22.24 6.25 30.91
N GLU A 36 -21.67 6.92 29.92
CA GLU A 36 -21.60 8.37 29.92
C GLU A 36 -21.94 8.92 28.53
N SER A 37 -23.15 9.49 28.43
CA SER A 37 -23.61 10.28 27.30
C SER A 37 -22.80 11.57 27.20
N PRO A 38 -22.29 11.98 26.02
CA PRO A 38 -21.80 13.33 25.84
C PRO A 38 -22.97 14.32 25.76
N PRO A 39 -22.84 15.55 26.30
CA PRO A 39 -23.81 16.60 26.05
C PRO A 39 -23.73 17.10 24.60
N THR A 40 -24.90 17.28 24.00
CA THR A 40 -25.18 18.24 22.93
C THR A 40 -24.81 19.65 23.34
N GLU A 41 -24.49 20.48 22.33
CA GLU A 41 -24.59 21.96 22.23
C GLU A 41 -23.32 22.52 21.56
N THR A 42 -23.29 23.53 20.71
CA THR A 42 -24.28 24.32 19.97
C THR A 42 -23.48 25.29 19.09
N THR A 43 -24.14 25.83 18.07
CA THR A 43 -23.84 27.05 17.30
C THR A 43 -22.85 27.02 16.13
N ALA A 44 -23.46 27.14 14.96
CA ALA A 44 -22.96 27.76 13.75
C ALA A 44 -22.49 29.22 13.98
N SER A 45 -21.51 29.66 13.19
CA SER A 45 -21.46 31.02 12.65
C SER A 45 -20.60 31.10 11.40
N SER A 46 -21.26 31.47 10.31
CA SER A 46 -20.72 31.88 9.02
C SER A 46 -20.23 33.34 9.09
N PRO A 47 -19.20 33.71 8.32
CA PRO A 47 -19.34 34.93 7.54
C PRO A 47 -19.00 34.77 6.06
N SER A 48 -19.93 35.26 5.22
CA SER A 48 -19.70 35.68 3.84
C SER A 48 -18.76 36.89 3.79
N GLN A 49 -17.82 36.89 2.87
CA GLN A 49 -17.22 38.13 2.35
C GLN A 49 -17.28 38.14 0.83
N THR A 50 -17.97 39.16 0.32
CA THR A 50 -18.06 39.57 -1.07
C THR A 50 -17.32 40.91 -1.20
N ALA A 51 -16.33 41.01 -2.09
CA ALA A 51 -16.09 42.19 -2.93
C ALA A 51 -14.96 41.98 -3.95
N THR A 52 -15.38 41.83 -5.20
CA THR A 52 -14.89 42.37 -6.48
C THR A 52 -13.56 43.14 -6.53
N ALA A 53 -12.69 42.71 -7.46
CA ALA A 53 -11.91 43.63 -8.29
C ALA A 53 -11.84 43.12 -9.74
N THR A 54 -12.49 43.88 -10.62
CA THR A 54 -12.46 43.77 -12.08
C THR A 54 -11.11 44.25 -12.59
N SER A 55 -10.48 43.46 -13.46
CA SER A 55 -9.49 43.97 -14.42
C SER A 55 -9.58 43.12 -15.69
N THR A 56 -9.98 43.77 -16.76
CA THR A 56 -10.12 43.22 -18.12
C THR A 56 -8.80 43.40 -18.87
N PRO A 57 -8.06 42.32 -19.18
CA PRO A 57 -7.08 42.37 -20.25
C PRO A 57 -7.69 41.95 -21.60
N THR A 58 -7.34 42.74 -22.61
CA THR A 58 -7.59 42.60 -24.05
C THR A 58 -7.33 41.19 -24.60
N PRO A 59 -8.22 40.60 -25.43
CA PRO A 59 -7.91 39.37 -26.15
C PRO A 59 -7.01 39.69 -27.36
N THR A 60 -5.72 39.41 -27.23
CA THR A 60 -4.80 39.30 -28.37
C THR A 60 -4.89 37.89 -28.95
N ALA A 61 -4.95 37.81 -30.28
CA ALA A 61 -5.23 36.61 -31.05
C ALA A 61 -4.27 35.44 -30.78
N SER A 62 -4.90 34.27 -30.76
CA SER A 62 -4.42 32.90 -30.83
C SER A 62 -3.17 32.67 -31.70
N PRO A 63 -2.25 31.84 -31.20
CA PRO A 63 -1.80 30.70 -31.97
C PRO A 63 -2.41 29.42 -31.38
N THR A 64 -3.05 28.65 -32.26
CA THR A 64 -3.53 27.29 -32.05
C THR A 64 -2.47 26.46 -31.32
N PRO A 65 -2.74 25.90 -30.13
CA PRO A 65 -1.92 24.80 -29.66
C PRO A 65 -2.24 23.61 -30.56
N THR A 66 -1.29 23.24 -31.41
CA THR A 66 -1.26 21.90 -31.98
C THR A 66 -1.27 20.94 -30.80
N SER A 67 -2.42 20.32 -30.56
CA SER A 67 -2.56 19.17 -29.67
C SER A 67 -1.83 18.02 -30.35
N GLU A 68 -0.51 17.98 -30.19
CA GLU A 68 0.23 16.75 -30.42
C GLU A 68 -0.17 15.79 -29.30
N SER A 69 -1.12 14.93 -29.65
CA SER A 69 -1.40 13.69 -28.93
C SER A 69 -0.08 12.92 -28.82
N PRO A 70 0.52 12.73 -27.64
CA PRO A 70 1.53 11.71 -27.50
C PRO A 70 0.81 10.40 -27.76
N GLY A 71 1.18 9.74 -28.87
CA GLY A 71 0.66 8.44 -29.23
C GLY A 71 0.72 7.53 -28.01
N SER A 72 -0.46 7.01 -27.63
CA SER A 72 -0.57 5.93 -26.66
C SER A 72 0.09 4.70 -27.28
N THR A 73 1.41 4.60 -27.06
CA THR A 73 2.08 3.31 -27.03
C THR A 73 1.80 2.78 -25.64
N THR A 74 0.81 1.89 -25.55
CA THR A 74 0.61 1.05 -24.37
C THR A 74 1.78 0.07 -24.33
N GLU A 75 2.91 0.54 -23.78
CA GLU A 75 3.94 -0.32 -23.22
C GLU A 75 3.59 -0.43 -21.73
N PRO A 76 3.48 -1.63 -21.14
CA PRO A 76 3.24 -1.74 -19.71
C PRO A 76 4.41 -1.07 -18.98
N ALA A 77 4.13 0.08 -18.38
CA ALA A 77 5.13 0.86 -17.66
C ALA A 77 5.61 0.06 -16.45
N SER A 78 6.73 -0.64 -16.61
CA SER A 78 7.62 -1.00 -15.50
C SER A 78 8.35 0.27 -15.09
N GLY A 79 7.63 1.19 -14.44
CA GLY A 79 8.17 2.43 -13.92
C GLY A 79 7.58 2.68 -12.54
N ASP A 80 8.42 3.15 -11.61
CA ASP A 80 7.97 3.62 -10.31
C ASP A 80 6.98 4.76 -10.51
N ALA A 81 5.72 4.50 -10.15
CA ALA A 81 4.67 5.51 -10.17
C ALA A 81 4.50 6.09 -8.76
N SER A 82 4.19 7.38 -8.70
CA SER A 82 3.81 8.09 -7.48
C SER A 82 2.29 8.26 -7.42
N GLY A 83 1.70 8.01 -6.26
CA GLY A 83 0.25 8.01 -6.04
C GLY A 83 -0.15 6.97 -5.00
N SER A 84 -1.44 6.81 -4.74
CA SER A 84 -1.93 5.87 -3.72
C SER A 84 -2.94 4.85 -4.26
N LEU A 85 -2.96 4.64 -5.58
CA LEU A 85 -3.88 3.73 -6.27
C LEU A 85 -3.10 2.67 -7.03
N VAL A 86 -3.52 1.42 -6.85
CA VAL A 86 -3.11 0.26 -7.64
C VAL A 86 -4.36 -0.34 -8.26
N VAL A 87 -4.37 -0.53 -9.57
CA VAL A 87 -5.44 -1.19 -10.31
C VAL A 87 -5.12 -2.68 -10.44
N MET A 88 -6.10 -3.53 -10.17
CA MET A 88 -6.06 -4.96 -10.46
C MET A 88 -6.73 -5.17 -11.82
N GLU A 89 -5.94 -5.53 -12.83
CA GLU A 89 -6.40 -5.77 -14.20
C GLU A 89 -5.73 -7.02 -14.78
N GLY A 90 -6.53 -7.97 -15.26
CA GLY A 90 -6.03 -9.29 -15.60
C GLY A 90 -5.38 -9.95 -14.40
N VAL A 91 -4.22 -10.59 -14.60
CA VAL A 91 -3.45 -11.23 -13.51
C VAL A 91 -2.28 -10.32 -13.11
N ALA A 92 -2.52 -9.02 -12.95
CA ALA A 92 -1.46 -8.04 -12.66
C ALA A 92 -1.95 -6.91 -11.74
N PHE A 93 -1.00 -6.36 -10.98
CA PHE A 93 -1.15 -5.11 -10.25
C PHE A 93 -0.52 -3.97 -11.06
N SER A 94 -1.23 -2.85 -11.22
CA SER A 94 -0.76 -1.70 -12.00
C SER A 94 -0.91 -0.39 -11.19
N PRO A 95 0.20 0.27 -10.82
CA PRO A 95 1.58 -0.13 -11.06
C PRO A 95 1.99 -1.35 -10.22
N MET A 96 2.97 -2.12 -10.70
CA MET A 96 3.59 -3.20 -9.91
C MET A 96 4.50 -2.65 -8.80
N ARG A 97 5.10 -1.47 -9.03
CA ARG A 97 5.95 -0.75 -8.07
C ARG A 97 5.33 0.60 -7.76
N LEU A 98 4.99 0.83 -6.50
CA LEU A 98 4.40 2.08 -6.04
C LEU A 98 5.30 2.71 -4.97
N SER A 99 5.67 3.98 -5.14
CA SER A 99 6.39 4.74 -4.11
C SER A 99 5.45 5.73 -3.41
N VAL A 100 5.45 5.74 -2.08
CA VAL A 100 4.59 6.60 -1.24
C VAL A 100 5.32 7.14 -0.01
N GLU A 101 4.84 8.26 0.53
CA GLU A 101 5.30 8.76 1.83
C GLU A 101 4.73 7.94 3.01
N PRO A 102 5.43 7.88 4.15
CA PRO A 102 4.89 7.29 5.38
C PRO A 102 3.57 7.96 5.79
N GLY A 103 2.65 7.14 6.28
CA GLY A 103 1.27 7.50 6.63
C GLY A 103 0.27 7.45 5.47
N THR A 104 0.70 7.10 4.25
CA THR A 104 -0.17 6.99 3.07
C THR A 104 -1.05 5.75 3.13
N THR A 105 -2.34 5.91 2.79
CA THR A 105 -3.26 4.80 2.56
C THR A 105 -3.27 4.43 1.07
N VAL A 106 -2.75 3.26 0.73
CA VAL A 106 -2.83 2.71 -0.63
C VAL A 106 -4.16 1.99 -0.80
N THR A 107 -4.78 2.17 -1.97
CA THR A 107 -6.00 1.51 -2.41
C THR A 107 -5.69 0.60 -3.59
N TRP A 108 -6.10 -0.66 -3.52
CA TRP A 108 -6.18 -1.55 -4.67
C TRP A 108 -7.62 -1.59 -5.16
N GLU A 109 -7.86 -1.34 -6.44
CA GLU A 109 -9.18 -1.32 -7.06
C GLU A 109 -9.29 -2.40 -8.13
N ASN A 110 -10.35 -3.21 -8.07
CA ASN A 110 -10.65 -4.22 -9.07
C ASN A 110 -11.79 -3.76 -9.97
N GLY A 111 -11.49 -3.41 -11.22
CA GLY A 111 -12.49 -2.99 -12.21
C GLY A 111 -13.17 -4.14 -12.96
N GLU A 112 -12.79 -5.39 -12.69
CA GLU A 112 -13.17 -6.55 -13.50
C GLU A 112 -13.81 -7.69 -12.70
N ALA A 113 -14.36 -8.68 -13.40
CA ALA A 113 -15.03 -9.81 -12.76
C ALA A 113 -14.05 -10.87 -12.21
N LEU A 114 -12.80 -10.87 -12.69
CA LEU A 114 -11.77 -11.76 -12.16
C LEU A 114 -11.49 -11.38 -10.71
N GLN A 115 -11.51 -12.36 -9.81
CA GLN A 115 -11.41 -12.12 -8.38
C GLN A 115 -9.97 -12.00 -7.94
N HIS A 116 -9.68 -11.03 -7.10
CA HIS A 116 -8.35 -10.75 -6.60
C HIS A 116 -8.35 -10.56 -5.08
N ASN A 117 -7.18 -10.67 -4.46
CA ASN A 117 -6.94 -10.22 -3.10
C ASN A 117 -5.51 -9.67 -3.00
N VAL A 118 -5.21 -9.04 -1.87
CA VAL A 118 -3.87 -8.54 -1.56
C VAL A 118 -3.39 -9.24 -0.30
N ARG A 119 -2.23 -9.88 -0.38
CA ARG A 119 -1.62 -10.61 0.71
C ARG A 119 -0.17 -10.19 0.87
N ALA A 120 0.22 -9.87 2.10
CA ALA A 120 1.62 -9.61 2.44
C ALA A 120 2.50 -10.80 2.08
N ALA A 121 3.65 -10.52 1.48
CA ALA A 121 4.63 -11.50 1.07
C ALA A 121 6.06 -10.99 1.30
N SER A 122 7.01 -11.90 1.22
CA SER A 122 8.45 -11.59 1.26
C SER A 122 9.12 -12.48 0.21
N PHE A 123 9.70 -11.86 -0.81
CA PHE A 123 10.36 -12.51 -1.93
C PHE A 123 11.89 -12.47 -1.80
N ASP A 124 12.42 -11.48 -1.10
CA ASP A 124 13.85 -11.31 -0.83
C ASP A 124 14.12 -10.64 0.53
N ASP A 125 15.41 -10.48 0.85
CA ASP A 125 15.88 -9.91 2.11
C ASP A 125 15.59 -8.40 2.27
N ALA A 126 15.12 -7.71 1.23
CA ALA A 126 14.77 -6.29 1.32
C ALA A 126 13.36 -6.10 1.90
N ALA A 127 12.51 -7.14 1.87
CA ALA A 127 11.14 -7.07 2.36
C ALA A 127 11.08 -6.69 3.85
N ALA A 128 10.25 -5.71 4.18
CA ALA A 128 9.89 -5.41 5.55
C ALA A 128 9.04 -6.55 6.13
N ASP A 129 9.15 -6.78 7.44
CA ASP A 129 8.24 -7.66 8.16
C ASP A 129 6.86 -6.98 8.27
N TRP A 130 5.84 -7.59 7.66
CA TRP A 130 4.46 -7.13 7.78
C TRP A 130 3.47 -8.28 7.62
N SER A 131 2.24 -8.07 8.10
CA SER A 131 1.17 -9.06 8.02
C SER A 131 -0.11 -8.38 7.56
N PHE A 132 -0.59 -8.78 6.39
CA PHE A 132 -1.84 -8.29 5.83
C PHE A 132 -2.44 -9.37 4.92
N GLN A 133 -3.76 -9.53 4.99
CA GLN A 133 -4.52 -10.38 4.09
C GLN A 133 -5.90 -9.76 3.94
N SER A 134 -6.22 -9.31 2.72
CA SER A 134 -7.55 -8.82 2.42
C SER A 134 -8.55 -9.95 2.21
N GLU A 135 -9.84 -9.62 2.24
CA GLU A 135 -10.87 -10.45 1.62
C GLU A 135 -10.67 -10.51 0.09
N THR A 136 -11.32 -11.48 -0.55
CA THR A 136 -11.40 -11.57 -2.01
C THR A 136 -12.39 -10.54 -2.54
N VAL A 137 -11.97 -9.76 -3.53
CA VAL A 137 -12.77 -8.73 -4.18
C VAL A 137 -12.97 -9.06 -5.66
N GLY A 138 -14.22 -8.96 -6.11
CA GLY A 138 -14.58 -8.97 -7.53
C GLY A 138 -14.75 -7.55 -8.07
N ARG A 139 -15.59 -7.41 -9.11
CA ARG A 139 -15.85 -6.15 -9.80
C ARG A 139 -16.26 -5.02 -8.84
N ASP A 140 -15.69 -3.84 -9.08
CA ASP A 140 -15.85 -2.61 -8.31
C ASP A 140 -15.39 -2.71 -6.84
N GLY A 141 -14.72 -3.82 -6.49
CA GLY A 141 -14.23 -4.06 -5.14
C GLY A 141 -12.92 -3.31 -4.87
N ARG A 142 -12.72 -2.95 -3.60
CA ARG A 142 -11.57 -2.17 -3.13
C ARG A 142 -10.95 -2.79 -1.89
N VAL A 143 -9.62 -2.75 -1.83
CA VAL A 143 -8.82 -3.10 -0.66
C VAL A 143 -8.00 -1.88 -0.28
N THR A 144 -7.86 -1.59 1.01
CA THR A 144 -7.03 -0.48 1.48
C THR A 144 -6.08 -0.93 2.59
N TYR A 145 -4.91 -0.31 2.63
CA TYR A 145 -3.95 -0.49 3.72
C TYR A 145 -3.17 0.81 3.94
N ARG A 146 -2.95 1.17 5.21
CA ARG A 146 -2.17 2.35 5.58
C ARG A 146 -0.75 1.94 5.96
N PHE A 147 0.23 2.51 5.28
CA PHE A 147 1.64 2.27 5.53
C PHE A 147 2.21 3.38 6.40
N ASP A 148 2.43 3.09 7.68
CA ASP A 148 2.93 4.09 8.64
C ASP A 148 4.46 4.17 8.69
N ASP A 149 5.15 3.06 8.51
CA ASP A 149 6.60 2.97 8.65
C ASP A 149 7.32 2.94 7.29
N PRO A 150 8.51 3.54 7.17
CA PRO A 150 9.35 3.37 5.98
C PRO A 150 9.75 1.91 5.79
N GLY A 151 9.74 1.44 4.54
CA GLY A 151 10.08 0.05 4.24
C GLY A 151 9.71 -0.40 2.83
N VAL A 152 10.06 -1.64 2.50
CA VAL A 152 9.70 -2.31 1.24
C VAL A 152 8.63 -3.36 1.52
N TYR A 153 7.40 -3.09 1.12
CA TYR A 153 6.25 -3.93 1.40
C TYR A 153 5.87 -4.74 0.17
N GLN A 154 6.36 -5.97 0.10
CA GLN A 154 6.11 -6.89 -1.01
C GLN A 154 4.80 -7.65 -0.78
N TYR A 155 4.03 -7.88 -1.84
CA TYR A 155 2.73 -8.56 -1.76
C TYR A 155 2.44 -9.40 -3.00
N ASP A 156 1.53 -10.35 -2.85
CA ASP A 156 0.97 -11.12 -3.96
C ASP A 156 -0.56 -11.17 -3.91
N CYS A 157 -1.15 -11.65 -5.01
CA CYS A 157 -2.51 -12.15 -4.99
C CYS A 157 -2.47 -13.62 -4.59
N GLY A 158 -3.02 -13.96 -3.43
CA GLY A 158 -3.04 -15.33 -2.92
C GLY A 158 -3.83 -16.33 -3.77
N ILE A 159 -4.66 -15.84 -4.70
CA ILE A 159 -5.46 -16.66 -5.64
C ILE A 159 -4.63 -17.02 -6.88
N HIS A 160 -3.82 -16.08 -7.38
CA HIS A 160 -3.09 -16.21 -8.64
C HIS A 160 -1.59 -16.53 -8.44
N GLY A 161 -1.09 -16.44 -7.22
CA GLY A 161 0.28 -16.78 -6.84
C GLY A 161 1.31 -15.72 -7.21
N SER A 162 2.40 -15.69 -6.43
CA SER A 162 3.44 -14.66 -6.54
C SER A 162 4.19 -14.63 -7.87
N THR A 163 4.32 -15.75 -8.58
CA THR A 163 4.99 -15.80 -9.88
C THR A 163 4.16 -15.22 -11.03
N ALA A 164 2.87 -14.99 -10.80
CA ALA A 164 1.98 -14.44 -11.83
C ALA A 164 1.48 -13.04 -11.46
N MET A 165 1.18 -12.80 -10.17
CA MET A 165 0.59 -11.54 -9.73
C MET A 165 1.18 -11.09 -8.40
N CYS A 166 2.10 -10.14 -8.47
CA CYS A 166 2.83 -9.61 -7.34
C CYS A 166 3.13 -8.11 -7.50
N GLY A 167 3.48 -7.47 -6.41
CA GLY A 167 3.83 -6.05 -6.41
C GLY A 167 4.61 -5.65 -5.17
N VAL A 168 5.03 -4.39 -5.14
CA VAL A 168 5.75 -3.79 -4.03
C VAL A 168 5.31 -2.35 -3.80
N VAL A 169 5.09 -1.99 -2.54
CA VAL A 169 4.96 -0.61 -2.09
C VAL A 169 6.25 -0.22 -1.38
N VAL A 170 6.94 0.80 -1.87
CA VAL A 170 8.14 1.38 -1.26
C VAL A 170 7.72 2.63 -0.50
N VAL A 171 8.02 2.67 0.81
CA VAL A 171 7.52 3.71 1.71
C VAL A 171 8.68 4.54 2.24
N GLY A 172 8.57 5.88 2.11
CA GLY A 172 9.57 6.83 2.59
C GLY A 172 10.91 6.73 1.84
N ASP A 173 12.02 6.85 2.58
CA ASP A 173 13.38 6.84 2.01
C ASP A 173 13.89 5.43 1.64
N ALA A 174 13.02 4.40 1.69
CA ALA A 174 13.35 3.07 1.22
C ALA A 174 13.58 3.07 -0.30
N SER A 175 14.36 2.11 -0.78
CA SER A 175 14.55 1.87 -2.21
C SER A 175 14.49 0.37 -2.47
N TYR A 176 14.00 0.00 -3.64
CA TYR A 176 13.88 -1.39 -4.06
C TYR A 176 14.29 -1.55 -5.53
N ASP A 177 15.49 -2.09 -5.73
CA ASP A 177 16.05 -2.45 -7.04
C ASP A 177 16.00 -3.96 -7.32
N GLY A 178 15.27 -4.71 -6.48
CA GLY A 178 15.08 -6.16 -6.62
C GLY A 178 14.15 -6.55 -7.78
N THR A 179 14.27 -7.82 -8.18
CA THR A 179 13.40 -8.44 -9.18
C THR A 179 12.21 -9.10 -8.49
N LEU A 180 11.01 -8.73 -8.89
CA LEU A 180 9.78 -9.35 -8.41
C LEU A 180 9.56 -10.71 -9.10
N PRO A 181 8.98 -11.71 -8.44
CA PRO A 181 8.78 -13.04 -9.05
C PRO A 181 7.86 -13.07 -10.28
N CYS A 182 7.07 -12.02 -10.50
CA CYS A 182 6.12 -11.88 -11.60
C CYS A 182 6.64 -11.02 -12.78
N GLU A 183 7.96 -10.73 -12.80
CA GLU A 183 8.65 -10.06 -13.91
C GLU A 183 9.30 -11.00 -14.93
#